data_AF-K0VFR4-F1
#
_entry.id   AF-K0VFR4-F1
#
_cell.length_a   1.000
_cell.length_b   1.000
_cell.length_c   1.000
_cell.angle_alpha   90.00
_cell.angle_beta   90.00
_cell.angle_gamma   90.00
#
_symmetry.space_group_name_H-M   'P 1'
#
loop_
_entity.id
_entity.type
_entity.pdbx_description
1 polymer ?
#
loop_
_entity_poly.entity_id
_entity_poly.type
_entity_poly.pdbx_seq_one_letter_code
_entity_poly.pdbx_strand_id
1 'polypeptide(L)' 'MADKMLIDASHEEETRVVVVRGNRIEEFDFESQHKKQIRGNIYLAKVTR' A
#
# COMPACT_ATOMS: atom_id res chain seq x y z
N MET A 1 -14.81 1.76 -19.68
CA MET A 1 -14.53 0.84 -18.55
C MET A 1 -14.02 1.67 -17.39
N ALA A 2 -14.49 1.39 -16.18
CA ALA A 2 -14.00 2.04 -14.97
C ALA A 2 -12.63 1.44 -14.58
N ASP A 3 -11.81 2.26 -13.92
CA ASP A 3 -10.55 1.81 -13.36
C ASP A 3 -10.84 0.89 -12.16
N LYS A 4 -10.08 -0.20 -12.05
CA LYS A 4 -10.21 -1.17 -10.96
C LYS A 4 -8.93 -1.19 -10.16
N MET A 5 -9.07 -1.20 -8.84
CA MET A 5 -7.96 -1.45 -7.93
C MET A 5 -7.96 -2.93 -7.53
N LEU A 6 -6.85 -3.62 -7.79
CA LEU A 6 -6.60 -5.00 -7.41
C LEU A 6 -5.58 -5.01 -6.27
N ILE A 7 -5.86 -5.76 -5.21
CA ILE A 7 -4.99 -5.87 -4.04
C ILE A 7 -4.64 -7.36 -3.87
N ASP A 8 -3.35 -7.66 -3.86
CA ASP A 8 -2.82 -8.99 -3.57
C ASP A 8 -2.09 -8.96 -2.22
N ALA A 9 -2.64 -9.69 -1.26
CA ALA A 9 -2.12 -9.86 0.09
C ALA A 9 -1.89 -11.35 0.43
N SER A 10 -1.73 -12.20 -0.59
CA SER A 10 -1.48 -13.63 -0.42
C SER A 10 -0.06 -13.93 0.08
N HIS A 11 0.85 -12.99 -0.14
CA HIS A 11 2.24 -13.01 0.30
C HIS A 11 2.36 -12.28 1.64
N GLU A 12 2.94 -12.92 2.65
CA GLU A 12 3.11 -12.27 3.94
C GLU A 12 4.16 -11.16 3.84
N GLU A 13 5.24 -11.39 3.11
CA GLU A 13 6.39 -10.49 2.97
C GLU A 13 6.05 -9.13 2.33
N GLU A 14 4.99 -9.07 1.53
CA GLU A 14 4.56 -7.86 0.84
C GLU A 14 3.08 -7.85 0.45
N THR A 15 2.47 -6.68 0.43
CA THR A 15 1.14 -6.44 -0.16
C THR A 15 1.31 -5.61 -1.43
N ARG A 16 0.69 -6.04 -2.53
CA ARG A 16 0.77 -5.37 -3.83
C ARG A 16 -0.57 -4.73 -4.18
N VAL A 17 -0.54 -3.53 -4.73
CA VAL A 17 -1.73 -2.80 -5.19
C VAL A 17 -1.53 -2.38 -6.64
N VAL A 18 -2.53 -2.65 -7.48
CA VAL A 18 -2.49 -2.36 -8.91
C VAL A 18 -3.76 -1.64 -9.33
N VAL A 19 -3.63 -0.52 -10.04
CA VAL A 19 -4.76 0.12 -10.73
C VAL A 19 -4.72 -0.32 -12.19
N VAL A 20 -5.82 -0.92 -12.66
CA VAL A 20 -5.96 -1.41 -14.03
C VAL A 20 -7.12 -0.74 -14.74
N ARG A 21 -6.92 -0.48 -16.03
CA ARG A 21 -7.97 -0.05 -16.97
C ARG A 21 -8.13 -1.11 -18.05
N GLY A 22 -9.19 -1.92 -17.95
CA GLY A 22 -9.33 -3.12 -18.76
C GLY A 22 -8.25 -4.14 -18.40
N ASN A 23 -7.38 -4.46 -19.35
CA ASN A 23 -6.24 -5.39 -19.16
C ASN A 23 -4.89 -4.66 -19.07
N ARG A 24 -4.88 -3.33 -18.99
CA ARG A 24 -3.66 -2.52 -18.89
C ARG A 24 -3.43 -2.07 -17.45
N ILE A 25 -2.20 -2.20 -16.98
CA ILE A 25 -1.75 -1.63 -15.71
C ILE A 25 -1.50 -0.13 -15.92
N GLU A 26 -2.12 0.69 -15.11
CA GLU A 26 -1.91 2.14 -15.07
C GLU A 26 -0.93 2.49 -13.95
N GLU A 27 -1.15 1.94 -12.75
CA GLU A 27 -0.30 2.17 -11.58
C GLU A 27 -0.04 0.86 -10.84
N PHE A 28 1.14 0.80 -10.22
CA PHE A 28 1.59 -0.31 -9.40
C PHE A 28 2.33 0.25 -8.19
N ASP A 29 1.98 -0.25 -7.01
CA ASP A 29 2.71 0.03 -5.78
C ASP A 29 2.72 -1.22 -4.88
N PHE A 30 3.62 -1.26 -3.91
CA PHE A 30 3.69 -2.35 -2.94
C PHE A 30 4.21 -1.88 -1.59
N GLU A 31 3.75 -2.53 -0.52
CA GLU A 31 4.27 -2.36 0.83
C GLU A 31 4.99 -3.63 1.28
N SER A 32 6.25 -3.50 1.68
CA SER A 32 7.04 -4.60 2.23
C SER A 32 7.01 -4.60 3.75
N GLN A 33 6.93 -5.78 4.37
CA GLN A 33 7.06 -5.93 5.82
C GLN A 33 8.38 -5.35 6.38
N HIS A 34 9.47 -5.40 5.59
CA HIS A 34 10.79 -5.01 6.05
C HIS A 34 11.05 -3.50 5.95
N LYS A 35 10.17 -2.74 5.30
CA LYS A 35 10.37 -1.30 5.09
C LYS A 35 9.06 -0.55 5.23
N LYS A 36 8.59 -0.43 6.47
CA LYS A 36 7.39 0.34 6.79
C LYS A 36 7.64 1.84 6.61
N GLN A 37 6.79 2.51 5.84
CA GLN A 37 6.84 3.96 5.71
C GLN A 37 6.23 4.61 6.97
N ILE A 38 7.05 5.35 7.71
CA ILE A 38 6.63 6.05 8.94
C ILE A 38 6.37 7.55 8.74
N ARG A 39 6.80 8.09 7.60
CA ARG A 39 6.67 9.51 7.27
C ARG A 39 5.20 9.84 7.04
N GLY A 40 4.72 10.90 7.68
CA GLY A 40 3.33 11.34 7.57
C GLY A 40 2.38 10.66 8.56
N ASN A 41 2.87 9.70 9.35
CA ASN A 41 2.07 9.09 10.40
C ASN A 41 1.72 10.13 11.49
N ILE A 42 0.47 10.10 11.92
CA ILE A 42 -0.06 10.93 13.01
C ILE A 42 -0.35 10.00 14.17
N TYR A 43 0.19 10.31 15.35
CA TYR A 43 0.05 9.49 16.55
C TYR A 43 -0.60 10.30 17.68
N LEU A 44 -1.43 9.63 18.48
CA LEU A 44 -1.78 10.13 19.80
C LEU A 44 -0.59 9.87 20.74
N ALA A 45 0.08 10.92 21.18
CA ALA A 45 1.27 10.82 22.03
C ALA A 45 0.95 11.19 23.49
N LYS A 46 1.68 10.55 24.43
CA LYS A 46 1.76 10.99 25.83
C LYS A 46 3.02 11.82 26.01
N VAL A 47 2.90 12.98 26.66
CA VAL A 47 4.06 13.84 26.97
C VAL A 47 4.93 13.18 28.06
N THR A 48 6.23 13.09 27.81
CA THR A 48 7.25 12.55 28.73
C THR A 48 8.32 13.61 29.03
N ARG A 49 9.01 13.50 30.17
CA ARG A 49 10.14 14.38 30.56
C ARG A 49 11.47 13.68 30.33
#